data_AF-G9EJC7-F1
#
_entry.id   AF-G9EJC7-F1
#
_cell.length_a   1.000
_cell.length_b   1.000
_cell.length_c   1.000
_cell.angle_alpha   90.00
_cell.angle_beta   90.00
_cell.angle_gamma   90.00
#
_symmetry.space_group_name_H-M   'P 1'
#
loop_
_entity.id
_entity.type
_entity.pdbx_description
1 polymer ?
#
loop_
_entity_poly.entity_id
_entity_poly.type
_entity_poly.pdbx_seq_one_letter_code
_entity_poly.pdbx_strand_id
1 'polypeptide(L)'
;MSTHPSYYAWWRTTDKSYNPTKSIEVVNARDYSYKFGGKGKVGNEYFTYAHYYAKIHQPWYSKYFPFGRQFLTIKMEDFADDNKVIFEPDYQESKLHSEFTMPGWNIIGLSLMKSVTHYATNFGNASLDSSPYARLSFIIEVKRNGWKLYISYFIGFFMAGILAHLVYMMSSLPFAARATVFIGSVVAFIGNKYIIDPRLPPSPSYGLADAIQMITFLVIIISILASIGLELKYQDEKKRAAVSLTIGAISLIIYVLYIIIYTWIAVSS
;
A
#
# COMPACT_ATOMS: atom_id res chain seq x y z
N MET A 1 -8.29 1.45 6.53
CA MET A 1 -7.77 2.70 7.13
C MET A 1 -8.47 3.87 6.45
N SER A 2 -9.04 4.82 7.20
CA SER A 2 -9.75 5.99 6.64
C SER A 2 -8.78 7.16 6.46
N THR A 3 -8.97 7.95 5.40
CA THR A 3 -8.29 9.23 5.17
C THR A 3 -9.23 10.37 5.53
N HIS A 4 -8.67 11.46 6.09
CA HIS A 4 -9.43 12.59 6.61
C HIS A 4 -9.00 13.90 5.94
N PRO A 5 -9.22 14.07 4.62
CA PRO A 5 -8.80 15.27 3.93
C PRO A 5 -9.61 16.49 4.37
N SER A 6 -8.92 17.63 4.40
CA SER A 6 -9.51 18.96 4.52
C SER A 6 -9.02 19.80 3.34
N TYR A 7 -9.93 20.36 2.55
CA TYR A 7 -9.58 20.99 1.28
C TYR A 7 -10.60 22.04 0.87
N TYR A 8 -10.15 23.09 0.19
CA TYR A 8 -11.05 24.04 -0.47
C TYR A 8 -11.40 23.52 -1.86
N ALA A 9 -12.67 23.59 -2.21
CA ALA A 9 -13.15 23.39 -3.57
C ALA A 9 -13.86 24.68 -4.03
N TRP A 10 -13.67 25.01 -5.30
CA TRP A 10 -14.21 26.23 -5.89
C TRP A 10 -14.72 25.94 -7.31
N TRP A 11 -15.68 26.75 -7.75
CA TRP A 11 -16.35 26.63 -9.03
C TRP A 11 -16.47 27.99 -9.68
N ARG A 12 -16.37 28.02 -11.01
CA ARG A 12 -16.69 29.16 -11.86
C ARG A 12 -17.76 28.74 -12.87
N THR A 13 -18.73 29.60 -13.13
CA THR A 13 -19.83 29.32 -14.05
C THR A 13 -20.42 30.62 -14.60
N THR A 14 -20.98 30.58 -15.81
CA THR A 14 -21.80 31.67 -16.35
C THR A 14 -23.26 31.60 -15.89
N ASP A 15 -23.70 30.46 -15.34
CA ASP A 15 -25.06 30.28 -14.81
C ASP A 15 -25.16 30.82 -13.37
N LYS A 16 -25.92 31.90 -13.21
CA LYS A 16 -26.18 32.53 -11.91
C LYS A 16 -26.94 31.63 -10.94
N SER A 17 -27.73 30.68 -11.44
CA SER A 17 -28.60 29.82 -10.64
C SER A 17 -27.87 28.60 -10.07
N TYR A 18 -26.73 28.23 -10.65
CA TYR A 18 -25.95 27.09 -10.20
C TYR A 18 -25.38 27.32 -8.79
N ASN A 19 -25.62 26.37 -7.89
CA ASN A 19 -25.18 26.43 -6.51
C ASN A 19 -24.52 25.10 -6.08
N PRO A 20 -23.19 24.98 -6.25
CA PRO A 20 -22.48 23.72 -6.01
C PRO A 20 -22.55 23.27 -4.55
N THR A 21 -22.71 24.18 -3.58
CA THR A 21 -22.74 23.77 -2.16
C THR A 21 -24.03 23.02 -1.78
N LYS A 22 -25.04 23.02 -2.66
CA LYS A 22 -26.29 22.27 -2.46
C LYS A 22 -26.38 21.01 -3.33
N SER A 23 -25.58 20.91 -4.38
CA SER A 23 -25.67 19.83 -5.37
C SER A 23 -24.46 18.90 -5.39
N ILE A 24 -23.31 19.35 -4.88
CA ILE A 24 -22.07 18.57 -4.89
C ILE A 24 -22.03 17.58 -3.74
N GLU A 25 -21.67 16.34 -4.08
CA GLU A 25 -21.41 15.25 -3.16
C GLU A 25 -19.95 14.78 -3.23
N VAL A 26 -19.37 14.39 -2.08
CA VAL A 26 -18.10 13.66 -2.02
C VAL A 26 -18.38 12.16 -1.97
N VAL A 27 -18.56 11.55 -3.13
CA VAL A 27 -19.20 10.22 -3.28
C VAL A 27 -18.43 9.03 -2.70
N ASN A 28 -17.13 9.18 -2.46
CA ASN A 28 -16.32 8.16 -1.79
C ASN A 28 -16.07 8.44 -0.31
N ALA A 29 -16.73 9.46 0.24
CA ALA A 29 -16.73 9.73 1.67
C ALA A 29 -17.80 8.92 2.39
N ARG A 30 -17.49 8.41 3.58
CA ARG A 30 -18.51 7.87 4.49
C ARG A 30 -19.30 8.97 5.18
N ASP A 31 -18.64 10.09 5.40
CA ASP A 31 -19.18 11.28 6.02
C ASP A 31 -18.38 12.47 5.53
N TYR A 32 -19.05 13.59 5.30
CA TYR A 32 -18.41 14.85 4.98
C TYR A 32 -19.27 16.02 5.44
N SER A 33 -18.60 17.12 5.76
CA SER A 33 -19.23 18.41 6.02
C SER A 33 -18.50 19.48 5.23
N TYR A 34 -19.14 20.63 5.06
CA TYR A 34 -18.48 21.78 4.48
C TYR A 34 -18.80 23.04 5.27
N LYS A 35 -17.87 24.00 5.24
CA LYS A 35 -18.10 25.37 5.65
C LYS A 35 -18.20 26.23 4.40
N PHE A 36 -19.30 26.96 4.28
CA PHE A 36 -19.46 27.91 3.18
C PHE A 36 -18.32 28.94 3.25
N GLY A 37 -17.61 29.12 2.14
CA GLY A 37 -16.52 30.09 2.03
C GLY A 37 -17.05 31.43 1.56
N GLY A 38 -17.52 31.49 0.32
CA GLY A 38 -18.00 32.72 -0.28
C GLY A 38 -18.49 32.53 -1.71
N LYS A 39 -19.11 33.59 -2.24
CA LYS A 39 -19.48 33.70 -3.65
C LYS A 39 -19.25 35.11 -4.15
N GLY A 40 -19.04 35.26 -5.45
CA GLY A 40 -18.89 36.56 -6.09
C GLY A 40 -19.07 36.49 -7.59
N LYS A 41 -18.77 37.60 -8.27
CA LYS A 41 -18.85 37.72 -9.72
C LYS A 41 -17.63 38.48 -10.23
N VAL A 42 -17.03 37.98 -11.31
CA VAL A 42 -15.94 38.65 -12.03
C VAL A 42 -16.32 38.67 -13.51
N GLY A 43 -16.50 39.85 -14.10
CA GLY A 43 -17.03 39.97 -15.45
C GLY A 43 -18.41 39.32 -15.58
N ASN A 44 -18.52 38.30 -16.45
CA ASN A 44 -19.73 37.51 -16.65
C ASN A 44 -19.74 36.15 -15.92
N GLU A 45 -18.66 35.81 -15.20
CA GLU A 45 -18.57 34.56 -14.45
C GLU A 45 -18.94 34.79 -12.98
N TYR A 46 -19.70 33.85 -12.42
CA TYR A 46 -19.94 33.71 -10.99
C TYR A 46 -18.96 32.69 -10.43
N PHE A 47 -18.44 32.96 -9.23
CA PHE A 47 -17.60 32.01 -8.51
C PHE A 47 -18.20 31.69 -7.14
N THR A 48 -18.01 30.46 -6.70
CA THR A 48 -18.36 29.98 -5.35
C THR A 48 -17.22 29.11 -4.83
N TYR A 49 -16.93 29.16 -3.54
CA TYR A 49 -15.99 28.24 -2.91
C TYR A 49 -16.45 27.82 -1.52
N ALA A 50 -16.07 26.61 -1.13
CA ALA A 50 -16.37 26.03 0.16
C ALA A 50 -15.19 25.20 0.67
N HIS A 51 -15.09 25.10 1.99
CA HIS A 51 -14.09 24.29 2.68
C HIS A 51 -14.70 22.96 3.10
N TYR A 52 -14.21 21.85 2.56
CA TYR A 52 -14.70 20.50 2.85
C TYR A 52 -13.84 19.82 3.91
N TYR A 53 -14.50 19.02 4.74
CA TYR A 53 -13.91 18.04 5.64
C TYR A 53 -14.56 16.70 5.34
N ALA A 54 -13.80 15.72 4.88
CA ALA A 54 -14.34 14.42 4.50
C ALA A 54 -13.64 13.29 5.26
N LYS A 55 -14.36 12.19 5.48
CA LYS A 55 -13.82 10.91 5.94
C LYS A 55 -13.96 9.88 4.82
N ILE A 56 -12.86 9.66 4.11
CA ILE A 56 -12.83 8.83 2.92
C ILE A 56 -12.38 7.41 3.26
N HIS A 57 -13.09 6.43 2.70
CA HIS A 57 -12.64 5.06 2.69
C HIS A 57 -12.03 4.75 1.33
N GLN A 58 -10.75 4.40 1.35
CA GLN A 58 -10.01 4.05 0.16
C GLN A 58 -9.32 2.69 0.33
N PRO A 59 -9.17 1.94 -0.77
CA PRO A 59 -8.31 0.76 -0.77
C PRO A 59 -6.86 1.17 -0.53
N TRP A 60 -6.10 0.29 0.13
CA TRP A 60 -4.67 0.46 0.34
C TRP A 60 -3.93 -0.68 -0.34
N TYR A 61 -2.95 -0.33 -1.18
CA TYR A 61 -2.17 -1.30 -1.92
C TYR A 61 -1.01 -1.80 -1.07
N SER A 62 -1.08 -3.03 -0.56
CA SER A 62 -0.06 -3.62 0.31
C SER A 62 1.02 -4.42 -0.42
N LYS A 63 0.87 -4.67 -1.73
CA LYS A 63 1.78 -5.52 -2.53
C LYS A 63 3.26 -5.15 -2.36
N TYR A 64 3.59 -3.86 -2.40
CA TYR A 64 4.96 -3.37 -2.27
C TYR A 64 5.24 -2.76 -0.89
N PHE A 65 4.44 -3.08 0.12
CA PHE A 65 4.69 -2.59 1.48
C PHE A 65 6.11 -2.98 1.94
N PRO A 66 6.90 -2.07 2.55
CA PRO A 66 6.53 -0.72 2.98
C PRO A 66 6.90 0.40 2.00
N PHE A 67 7.26 0.09 0.74
CA PHE A 67 7.77 1.05 -0.24
C PHE A 67 6.73 1.53 -1.28
N GLY A 68 5.61 0.82 -1.40
CA GLY A 68 4.61 1.05 -2.45
C GLY A 68 3.96 2.43 -2.41
N ARG A 69 3.64 2.95 -3.60
CA ARG A 69 2.85 4.16 -3.83
C ARG A 69 1.40 3.97 -3.40
N GLN A 70 0.77 5.06 -2.99
CA GLN A 70 -0.66 5.11 -2.71
C GLN A 70 -1.28 6.32 -3.40
N PHE A 71 -2.55 6.18 -3.74
CA PHE A 71 -3.32 7.20 -4.43
C PHE A 71 -4.48 7.61 -3.51
N LEU A 72 -4.36 8.79 -2.91
CA LEU A 72 -5.42 9.34 -2.08
C LEU A 72 -6.41 10.05 -3.01
N THR A 73 -7.58 9.46 -3.21
CA THR A 73 -8.56 9.98 -4.17
C THR A 73 -9.72 10.64 -3.45
N ILE A 74 -10.04 11.87 -3.84
CA ILE A 74 -11.29 12.56 -3.48
C ILE A 74 -12.15 12.58 -4.74
N LYS A 75 -13.37 12.06 -4.68
CA LYS A 75 -14.30 12.04 -5.83
C LYS A 75 -15.46 12.98 -5.54
N MET A 76 -15.65 13.96 -6.40
CA MET A 76 -16.76 14.91 -6.32
C MET A 76 -17.70 14.73 -7.50
N GLU A 77 -18.99 14.62 -7.25
CA GLU A 77 -20.05 14.54 -8.26
C GLU A 77 -21.12 15.60 -8.00
N ASP A 78 -21.83 16.03 -9.05
CA ASP A 78 -23.05 16.83 -8.91
C ASP A 78 -24.28 15.91 -8.99
N PHE A 79 -25.36 16.23 -8.27
CA PHE A 79 -26.64 15.53 -8.39
C PHE A 79 -27.36 15.81 -9.72
N ALA A 80 -26.97 16.85 -10.45
CA ALA A 80 -27.46 17.08 -11.79
C ALA A 80 -26.79 16.11 -12.78
N ASP A 81 -27.60 15.60 -13.70
CA ASP A 81 -27.15 14.79 -14.82
C ASP A 81 -26.08 15.55 -15.65
N ASP A 82 -25.20 14.82 -16.32
CA ASP A 82 -24.05 15.38 -17.04
C ASP A 82 -24.44 16.30 -18.22
N ASN A 83 -25.65 16.14 -18.74
CA ASN A 83 -26.28 17.05 -19.71
C ASN A 83 -26.51 18.47 -19.14
N LYS A 84 -26.58 18.62 -17.81
CA LYS A 84 -26.79 19.91 -17.13
C LYS A 84 -25.51 20.46 -16.52
N VAL A 85 -24.66 19.59 -15.98
CA VAL A 85 -23.41 19.99 -15.32
C VAL A 85 -22.27 19.16 -15.86
N ILE A 86 -21.27 19.84 -16.43
CA ILE A 86 -20.01 19.24 -16.87
C ILE A 86 -18.89 19.88 -16.05
N PHE A 87 -17.98 19.06 -15.51
CA PHE A 87 -16.80 19.56 -14.84
C PHE A 87 -15.64 19.73 -15.81
N GLU A 88 -15.16 20.97 -15.90
CA GLU A 88 -13.89 21.30 -16.53
C GLU A 88 -12.86 21.66 -15.44
N PRO A 89 -11.85 20.80 -15.21
CA PRO A 89 -10.87 21.04 -14.17
C PRO A 89 -9.98 22.24 -14.48
N ASP A 90 -9.77 23.12 -13.51
CA ASP A 90 -8.73 24.14 -13.61
C ASP A 90 -7.38 23.51 -13.23
N TYR A 91 -6.67 22.99 -14.23
CA TYR A 91 -5.36 22.36 -14.05
C TYR A 91 -4.26 23.36 -13.64
N GLN A 92 -4.46 24.66 -13.84
CA GLN A 92 -3.46 25.67 -13.54
C GLN A 92 -3.54 26.12 -12.08
N GLU A 93 -4.75 26.26 -11.53
CA GLU A 93 -4.97 26.79 -10.18
C GLU A 93 -5.35 25.74 -9.13
N SER A 94 -5.55 24.48 -9.53
CA SER A 94 -5.72 23.38 -8.58
C SER A 94 -4.37 22.92 -8.04
N LYS A 95 -4.06 23.27 -6.78
CA LYS A 95 -2.75 23.05 -6.16
C LYS A 95 -2.87 22.44 -4.77
N LEU A 96 -1.83 21.73 -4.35
CA LEU A 96 -1.64 21.42 -2.93
C LEU A 96 -1.16 22.68 -2.22
N HIS A 97 -1.63 22.87 -0.98
CA HIS A 97 -1.13 23.96 -0.14
C HIS A 97 0.38 23.81 0.09
N SER A 98 1.13 24.91 0.14
CA SER A 98 2.60 24.89 0.30
C SER A 98 3.06 24.19 1.58
N GLU A 99 2.24 24.24 2.63
CA GLU A 99 2.50 23.61 3.93
C GLU A 99 1.91 22.19 4.04
N PHE A 100 1.29 21.66 2.98
CA PHE A 100 0.73 20.32 3.02
C PHE A 100 1.85 19.29 3.21
N THR A 101 1.82 18.58 4.33
CA THR A 101 2.78 17.55 4.68
C THR A 101 2.09 16.28 5.15
N MET A 102 2.73 15.15 4.88
CA MET A 102 2.27 13.85 5.35
C MET A 102 3.44 13.12 6.02
N PRO A 103 3.52 13.09 7.35
CA PRO A 103 4.64 12.47 8.07
C PRO A 103 4.89 11.02 7.61
N GLY A 104 6.13 10.73 7.23
CA GLY A 104 6.55 9.42 6.72
C GLY A 104 6.22 9.15 5.25
N TRP A 105 5.68 10.13 4.53
CA TRP A 105 5.36 10.06 3.11
C TRP A 105 5.97 11.23 2.33
N ASN A 106 6.44 10.93 1.14
CA ASN A 106 6.79 11.92 0.14
C ASN A 106 5.57 12.15 -0.75
N ILE A 107 5.21 13.41 -0.94
CA ILE A 107 4.16 13.81 -1.87
C ILE A 107 4.78 13.84 -3.26
N ILE A 108 4.25 13.05 -4.19
CA ILE A 108 4.73 12.98 -5.57
C ILE A 108 4.04 14.05 -6.41
N GLY A 109 2.72 14.20 -6.25
CA GLY A 109 1.97 15.21 -6.96
C GLY A 109 0.46 15.12 -6.74
N LEU A 110 -0.23 16.09 -7.33
CA LEU A 110 -1.69 16.15 -7.45
C LEU A 110 -2.05 16.04 -8.93
N SER A 111 -2.99 15.18 -9.26
CA SER A 111 -3.62 15.13 -10.57
C SER A 111 -5.13 15.25 -10.45
N LEU A 112 -5.75 15.86 -11.47
CA LEU A 112 -7.20 15.99 -11.60
C LEU A 112 -7.66 15.16 -12.78
N MET A 113 -8.74 14.40 -12.59
CA MET A 113 -9.33 13.56 -13.62
C MET A 113 -10.83 13.81 -13.70
N LYS A 114 -11.29 14.37 -14.82
CA LYS A 114 -12.71 14.43 -15.16
C LYS A 114 -13.17 13.08 -15.74
N SER A 115 -14.39 12.68 -15.40
CA SER A 115 -15.01 11.43 -15.84
C SER A 115 -16.53 11.54 -15.78
N VAL A 116 -17.24 10.62 -16.42
CA VAL A 116 -18.69 10.46 -16.27
C VAL A 116 -18.95 9.10 -15.64
N THR A 117 -19.69 9.08 -14.53
CA THR A 117 -20.10 7.84 -13.88
C THR A 117 -21.49 7.46 -14.37
N HIS A 118 -21.66 6.20 -14.77
CA HIS A 118 -22.96 5.64 -15.12
C HIS A 118 -23.39 4.70 -14.00
N TYR A 119 -24.49 5.03 -13.31
CA TYR A 119 -25.06 4.12 -12.32
C TYR A 119 -25.96 3.10 -13.02
N ALA A 120 -25.88 1.83 -12.60
CA ALA A 120 -26.69 0.73 -13.13
C ALA A 120 -28.17 0.76 -12.65
N THR A 121 -28.64 1.94 -12.25
CA THR A 121 -30.00 2.20 -11.81
C THR A 121 -30.43 3.56 -12.33
N ASN A 122 -31.75 3.76 -12.39
CA ASN A 122 -32.37 4.99 -12.84
C ASN A 122 -32.91 5.84 -11.68
N PHE A 123 -32.61 5.44 -10.44
CA PHE A 123 -33.05 6.12 -9.22
C PHE A 123 -34.58 6.37 -9.16
N GLY A 124 -35.36 5.48 -9.79
CA GLY A 124 -36.83 5.58 -9.85
C GLY A 124 -37.38 6.34 -11.06
N ASN A 125 -36.52 6.86 -11.95
CA ASN A 125 -36.95 7.45 -13.21
C ASN A 125 -37.11 6.38 -14.29
N ALA A 126 -38.34 5.89 -14.50
CA ALA A 126 -38.65 4.84 -15.47
C ALA A 126 -38.35 5.22 -16.94
N SER A 127 -38.09 6.49 -17.25
CA SER A 127 -37.75 6.95 -18.60
C SER A 127 -36.26 6.81 -18.95
N LEU A 128 -35.42 6.42 -17.99
CA LEU A 128 -33.98 6.24 -18.19
C LEU A 128 -33.57 4.82 -17.81
N ASP A 129 -32.66 4.22 -18.58
CA ASP A 129 -32.05 2.91 -18.28
C ASP A 129 -30.84 3.06 -17.35
N SER A 130 -30.13 4.19 -17.45
CA SER A 130 -29.01 4.57 -16.58
C SER A 130 -28.95 6.09 -16.45
N SER A 131 -28.42 6.58 -15.33
CA SER A 131 -28.25 8.01 -15.09
C SER A 131 -26.76 8.36 -15.10
N PRO A 132 -26.29 9.17 -16.08
CA PRO A 132 -24.93 9.68 -16.09
C PRO A 132 -24.76 10.84 -15.11
N TYR A 133 -23.56 10.96 -14.54
CA TYR A 133 -23.20 12.07 -13.65
C TYR A 133 -21.76 12.49 -13.88
N ALA A 134 -21.53 13.79 -13.98
CA ALA A 134 -20.18 14.32 -14.07
C ALA A 134 -19.43 14.11 -12.75
N ARG A 135 -18.20 13.61 -12.85
CA ARG A 135 -17.31 13.34 -11.72
C ARG A 135 -15.95 13.97 -11.92
N LEU A 136 -15.48 14.68 -10.89
CA LEU A 136 -14.13 15.17 -10.79
C LEU A 136 -13.38 14.43 -9.68
N SER A 137 -12.28 13.78 -10.03
CA SER A 137 -11.41 13.08 -9.08
C SER A 137 -10.12 13.85 -8.86
N PHE A 138 -9.81 14.17 -7.60
CA PHE A 138 -8.53 14.71 -7.16
C PHE A 138 -7.69 13.57 -6.62
N ILE A 139 -6.52 13.33 -7.21
CA ILE A 139 -5.67 12.18 -6.89
C ILE A 139 -4.34 12.72 -6.37
N ILE A 140 -4.09 12.53 -5.08
CA ILE A 140 -2.80 12.84 -4.47
C ILE A 140 -1.98 11.56 -4.44
N GLU A 141 -0.89 11.56 -5.20
CA GLU A 141 0.05 10.45 -5.22
C GLU A 141 1.08 10.63 -4.10
N VAL A 142 1.24 9.60 -3.27
CA VAL A 142 2.19 9.60 -2.16
C VAL A 142 3.03 8.34 -2.16
N LYS A 143 4.33 8.48 -1.86
CA LYS A 143 5.27 7.36 -1.73
C LYS A 143 5.84 7.33 -0.32
N ARG A 144 5.79 6.16 0.33
CA ARG A 144 6.23 6.03 1.71
C ARG A 144 7.75 6.03 1.82
N ASN A 145 8.30 6.67 2.86
CA ASN A 145 9.68 6.44 3.26
C ASN A 145 9.77 5.10 4.02
N GLY A 146 10.01 4.01 3.28
CA GLY A 146 9.82 2.65 3.75
C GLY A 146 10.99 2.03 4.52
N TRP A 147 12.23 2.54 4.42
CA TRP A 147 13.43 1.83 4.89
C TRP A 147 13.44 1.53 6.40
N LYS A 148 13.07 2.51 7.23
CA LYS A 148 12.97 2.29 8.68
C LYS A 148 11.94 1.22 9.02
N LEU A 149 10.78 1.25 8.35
CA LEU A 149 9.72 0.26 8.55
C LEU A 149 10.13 -1.12 8.04
N TYR A 150 10.88 -1.16 6.94
CA TYR A 150 11.40 -2.40 6.37
C TYR A 150 12.29 -3.12 7.38
N ILE A 151 13.30 -2.44 7.94
CA ILE A 151 14.13 -3.06 8.97
C ILE A 151 13.29 -3.40 10.20
N SER A 152 12.49 -2.46 10.71
CA SER A 152 11.75 -2.67 11.97
C SER A 152 10.73 -3.83 11.90
N TYR A 153 10.07 -4.01 10.76
CA TYR A 153 9.03 -5.03 10.60
C TYR A 153 9.53 -6.37 10.06
N PHE A 154 10.69 -6.42 9.40
CA PHE A 154 11.23 -7.66 8.85
C PHE A 154 12.45 -8.22 9.60
N ILE A 155 12.92 -7.54 10.66
CA ILE A 155 14.12 -7.94 11.40
C ILE A 155 14.07 -9.37 11.95
N GLY A 156 12.92 -9.84 12.42
CA GLY A 156 12.76 -11.18 12.94
C GLY A 156 12.78 -12.25 11.85
N PHE A 157 12.32 -11.95 10.64
CA PHE A 157 12.51 -12.84 9.48
C PHE A 157 13.98 -12.90 9.06
N PHE A 158 14.69 -11.77 9.02
CA PHE A 158 16.12 -11.77 8.74
C PHE A 158 16.90 -12.54 9.81
N MET A 159 16.56 -12.37 11.09
CA MET A 159 17.15 -13.12 12.19
C MET A 159 16.88 -14.61 12.04
N ALA A 160 15.64 -15.02 11.75
CA ALA A 160 15.28 -16.41 11.52
C ALA A 160 16.06 -17.02 10.34
N GLY A 161 16.19 -16.28 9.24
CA GLY A 161 17.00 -16.67 8.09
C GLY A 161 18.48 -16.82 8.44
N ILE A 162 19.08 -15.89 9.19
CA ILE A 162 20.47 -15.98 9.65
C ILE A 162 20.66 -17.22 10.53
N LEU A 163 19.78 -17.44 11.51
CA LEU A 163 19.85 -18.60 12.41
C LEU A 163 19.77 -19.92 11.63
N ALA A 164 18.87 -20.02 10.65
CA ALA A 164 18.77 -21.20 9.79
C ALA A 164 20.07 -21.45 9.01
N HIS A 165 20.75 -20.39 8.54
CA HIS A 165 22.03 -20.54 7.84
C HIS A 165 23.20 -20.90 8.77
N LEU A 166 23.19 -20.41 10.02
CA LEU A 166 24.21 -20.77 11.02
C LEU A 166 24.23 -22.27 11.32
N VAL A 167 23.09 -22.96 11.21
CA VAL A 167 23.02 -24.42 11.39
C VAL A 167 23.96 -25.13 10.42
N TYR A 168 24.08 -24.68 9.17
CA TYR A 168 24.99 -25.29 8.20
C TYR A 168 26.46 -25.19 8.62
N MET A 169 26.83 -24.17 9.39
CA MET A 169 28.16 -23.98 9.96
C MET A 169 28.39 -24.83 11.21
N MET A 170 27.31 -25.29 11.85
CA MET A 170 27.31 -26.04 13.11
C MET A 170 27.22 -27.55 12.91
N SER A 171 27.52 -28.06 11.71
CA SER A 171 27.40 -29.49 11.36
C SER A 171 28.29 -30.44 12.17
N SER A 172 29.35 -29.93 12.80
CA SER A 172 30.21 -30.68 13.72
C SER A 172 29.67 -30.70 15.16
N LEU A 173 28.67 -29.88 15.48
CA LEU A 173 28.09 -29.84 16.82
C LEU A 173 27.05 -30.96 17.02
N PRO A 174 26.85 -31.39 18.29
CA PRO A 174 25.81 -32.35 18.63
C PRO A 174 24.45 -31.92 18.09
N PHE A 175 23.64 -32.88 17.66
CA PHE A 175 22.32 -32.60 17.11
C PHE A 175 21.44 -31.78 18.06
N ALA A 176 21.52 -32.03 19.37
CA ALA A 176 20.81 -31.26 20.39
C ALA A 176 21.12 -29.75 20.33
N ALA A 177 22.38 -29.37 20.11
CA ALA A 177 22.78 -27.96 19.99
C ALA A 177 22.21 -27.32 18.71
N ARG A 178 22.22 -28.05 17.60
CA ARG A 178 21.59 -27.61 16.33
C ARG A 178 20.07 -27.48 16.47
N ALA A 179 19.44 -28.41 17.19
CA ALA A 179 18.01 -28.39 17.46
C ALA A 179 17.56 -27.13 18.21
N THR A 180 18.37 -26.65 19.17
CA THR A 180 18.10 -25.37 19.85
C THR A 180 18.08 -24.19 18.87
N VAL A 181 19.00 -24.15 17.91
CA VAL A 181 19.04 -23.08 16.89
C VAL A 181 17.85 -23.20 15.92
N PHE A 182 17.45 -24.41 15.54
CA PHE A 182 16.23 -24.62 14.75
C PHE A 182 15.00 -24.05 15.45
N ILE A 183 14.80 -24.40 16.72
CA ILE A 183 13.68 -23.90 17.52
C ILE A 183 13.74 -22.37 17.59
N GLY A 184 14.92 -21.79 17.84
CA GLY A 184 15.11 -20.33 17.84
C GLY A 184 14.72 -19.66 16.52
N SER A 185 15.09 -20.25 15.37
CA SER A 185 14.73 -19.74 14.05
C SER A 185 13.22 -19.76 13.79
N VAL A 186 12.53 -20.85 14.18
CA VAL A 186 11.08 -21.01 14.03
C VAL A 186 10.34 -20.02 14.93
N VAL A 187 10.77 -19.86 16.18
CA VAL A 187 10.17 -18.90 17.12
C VAL A 187 10.34 -17.46 16.62
N ALA A 188 11.52 -17.09 16.12
CA ALA A 188 11.75 -15.77 15.54
C ALA A 188 10.85 -15.51 14.32
N PHE A 189 10.71 -16.51 13.43
CA PHE A 189 9.84 -16.44 12.26
C PHE A 189 8.37 -16.23 12.64
N ILE A 190 7.83 -17.12 13.49
CA ILE A 190 6.43 -17.09 13.91
C ILE A 190 6.14 -15.80 14.69
N GLY A 191 7.04 -15.41 15.61
CA GLY A 191 6.92 -14.18 16.38
C GLY A 191 6.84 -12.94 15.48
N ASN A 192 7.70 -12.86 14.46
CA ASN A 192 7.64 -11.74 13.53
C ASN A 192 6.37 -11.78 12.65
N LYS A 193 5.91 -12.97 12.24
CA LYS A 193 4.67 -13.14 11.46
C LYS A 193 3.46 -12.56 12.20
N TYR A 194 3.31 -12.85 13.49
CA TYR A 194 2.24 -12.28 14.32
C TYR A 194 2.33 -10.76 14.49
N ILE A 195 3.52 -10.16 14.34
CA ILE A 195 3.69 -8.71 14.34
C ILE A 195 3.25 -8.12 13.00
N ILE A 196 3.66 -8.67 11.87
CA ILE A 196 3.45 -8.00 10.56
C ILE A 196 2.05 -8.25 9.97
N ASP A 197 1.51 -9.47 10.09
CA ASP A 197 0.29 -9.85 9.37
C ASP A 197 -0.92 -8.98 9.72
N PRO A 198 -1.19 -8.67 11.01
CA PRO A 198 -2.33 -7.80 11.36
C PRO A 198 -2.19 -6.36 10.86
N ARG A 199 -0.99 -5.93 10.46
CA ARG A 199 -0.71 -4.57 9.97
C ARG A 199 -0.93 -4.44 8.47
N LEU A 200 -0.95 -5.56 7.76
CA LEU A 200 -1.18 -5.58 6.32
C LEU A 200 -2.68 -5.77 6.06
N PRO A 201 -3.30 -4.93 5.22
CA PRO A 201 -4.65 -5.23 4.77
C PRO A 201 -4.64 -6.57 4.02
N PRO A 202 -5.64 -7.44 4.24
CA PRO A 202 -5.73 -8.70 3.52
C PRO A 202 -5.80 -8.41 2.03
N SER A 203 -4.90 -9.02 1.27
CA SER A 203 -4.83 -8.89 -0.16
C SER A 203 -4.58 -10.27 -0.78
N PRO A 204 -5.25 -10.62 -1.88
CA PRO A 204 -4.94 -11.83 -2.62
C PRO A 204 -3.61 -11.71 -3.41
N SER A 205 -3.02 -10.52 -3.46
CA SER A 205 -1.79 -10.27 -4.22
C SER A 205 -0.55 -10.75 -3.46
N TYR A 206 0.31 -11.51 -4.13
CA TYR A 206 1.65 -11.82 -3.63
C TYR A 206 2.56 -10.58 -3.65
N GLY A 207 3.05 -10.17 -2.49
CA GLY A 207 3.86 -8.98 -2.28
C GLY A 207 5.25 -9.23 -1.69
N LEU A 208 5.97 -8.14 -1.39
CA LEU A 208 7.29 -8.19 -0.75
C LEU A 208 7.24 -8.92 0.61
N ALA A 209 6.18 -8.68 1.39
CA ALA A 209 6.03 -9.31 2.68
C ALA A 209 5.90 -10.84 2.55
N ASP A 210 5.05 -11.30 1.63
CA ASP A 210 4.87 -12.71 1.33
C ASP A 210 6.15 -13.35 0.81
N ALA A 211 6.89 -12.64 -0.05
CA ALA A 211 8.19 -13.06 -0.55
C ALA A 211 9.20 -13.34 0.57
N ILE A 212 9.39 -12.39 1.49
CA ILE A 212 10.32 -12.55 2.62
C ILE A 212 9.86 -13.67 3.56
N GLN A 213 8.56 -13.74 3.85
CA GLN A 213 8.00 -14.80 4.69
C GLN A 213 8.22 -16.19 4.06
N MET A 214 7.89 -16.34 2.79
CA MET A 214 7.95 -17.62 2.10
C MET A 214 9.38 -18.13 1.96
N ILE A 215 10.32 -17.30 1.51
CA ILE A 215 11.71 -17.72 1.35
C ILE A 215 12.36 -18.04 2.71
N THR A 216 12.05 -17.26 3.76
CA THR A 216 12.58 -17.53 5.11
C THR A 216 12.04 -18.83 5.66
N PHE A 217 10.74 -19.10 5.50
CA PHE A 217 10.13 -20.36 5.91
C PHE A 217 10.72 -21.56 5.17
N LEU A 218 10.90 -21.45 3.85
CA LEU A 218 11.51 -22.50 3.04
C LEU A 218 12.94 -22.81 3.47
N VAL A 219 13.77 -21.79 3.69
CA VAL A 219 15.15 -21.96 4.17
C VAL A 219 15.18 -22.64 5.55
N ILE A 220 14.29 -22.29 6.47
CA ILE A 220 14.21 -22.95 7.79
C ILE A 220 13.94 -24.45 7.59
N ILE A 221 12.93 -24.82 6.82
CA ILE A 221 12.59 -26.23 6.57
C ILE A 221 13.74 -26.97 5.88
N ILE A 222 14.30 -26.39 4.83
CA ILE A 222 15.40 -26.99 4.07
C ILE A 222 16.64 -27.16 4.96
N SER A 223 16.93 -26.22 5.86
CA SER A 223 18.05 -26.32 6.80
C SER A 223 17.89 -27.50 7.76
N ILE A 224 16.67 -27.72 8.27
CA ILE A 224 16.36 -28.86 9.16
C ILE A 224 16.53 -30.17 8.40
N LEU A 225 15.89 -30.28 7.23
CA LEU A 225 15.94 -31.49 6.40
C LEU A 225 17.36 -31.81 5.94
N ALA A 226 18.12 -30.79 5.51
CA ALA A 226 19.51 -30.95 5.11
C ALA A 226 20.37 -31.41 6.29
N SER A 227 20.22 -30.81 7.48
CA SER A 227 20.99 -31.23 8.65
C SER A 227 20.71 -32.68 9.04
N ILE A 228 19.46 -33.13 9.01
CA ILE A 228 19.09 -34.53 9.30
C ILE A 228 19.62 -35.46 8.21
N GLY A 229 19.41 -35.13 6.94
CA GLY A 229 19.85 -35.96 5.80
C GLY A 229 21.37 -36.12 5.74
N LEU A 230 22.12 -35.07 6.05
CA LEU A 230 23.58 -35.12 6.11
C LEU A 230 24.09 -35.96 7.28
N GLU A 231 23.43 -35.93 8.42
CA GLU A 231 23.75 -36.79 9.58
C GLU A 231 23.57 -38.27 9.24
N LEU A 232 22.48 -38.61 8.57
CA LEU A 232 22.17 -40.00 8.18
C LEU A 232 23.09 -40.52 7.08
N LYS A 233 23.53 -39.65 6.16
CA LYS A 233 24.32 -40.05 4.98
C LYS A 233 25.82 -40.12 5.24
N TYR A 234 26.36 -39.21 6.04
CA TYR A 234 27.81 -39.07 6.22
C TYR A 234 28.21 -39.33 7.68
N GLN A 235 28.88 -40.46 7.91
CA GLN A 235 29.50 -40.77 9.21
C GLN A 235 30.82 -40.01 9.43
N ASP A 236 31.50 -39.61 8.35
CA ASP A 236 32.71 -38.79 8.41
C ASP A 236 32.33 -37.32 8.65
N GLU A 237 32.67 -36.80 9.84
CA GLU A 237 32.36 -35.44 10.27
C GLU A 237 32.94 -34.37 9.35
N LYS A 238 34.17 -34.57 8.83
CA LYS A 238 34.83 -33.58 7.97
C LYS A 238 34.12 -33.49 6.62
N LYS A 239 33.78 -34.65 6.03
CA LYS A 239 33.01 -34.68 4.78
C LYS A 239 31.61 -34.10 4.96
N ARG A 240 30.93 -34.46 6.07
CA ARG A 240 29.62 -33.90 6.43
C ARG A 240 29.67 -32.37 6.51
N ALA A 241 30.68 -31.83 7.20
CA ALA A 241 30.83 -30.39 7.36
C ALA A 241 31.12 -29.65 6.06
N ALA A 242 32.00 -30.19 5.21
CA ALA A 242 32.29 -29.60 3.90
C ALA A 242 31.03 -29.53 3.01
N VAL A 243 30.24 -30.62 2.96
CA VAL A 243 28.99 -30.65 2.19
C VAL A 243 27.94 -29.72 2.80
N SER A 244 27.81 -29.69 4.13
CA SER A 244 26.90 -28.79 4.84
C SER A 244 27.17 -27.32 4.53
N LEU A 245 28.44 -26.90 4.58
CA LEU A 245 28.86 -25.54 4.26
C LEU A 245 28.58 -25.19 2.78
N THR A 246 28.78 -26.15 1.87
CA THR A 246 28.51 -25.93 0.44
C THR A 246 27.01 -25.71 0.20
N ILE A 247 26.15 -26.55 0.79
CA ILE A 247 24.68 -26.39 0.71
C ILE A 247 24.25 -25.08 1.36
N GLY A 248 24.81 -24.75 2.53
CA GLY A 248 24.51 -23.51 3.25
C GLY A 248 24.91 -22.26 2.46
N ALA A 249 26.06 -22.27 1.79
CA ALA A 249 26.50 -21.17 0.94
C ALA A 249 25.57 -20.96 -0.26
N ILE A 250 25.18 -22.05 -0.93
CA ILE A 250 24.23 -21.99 -2.06
C ILE A 250 22.86 -21.48 -1.58
N SER A 251 22.36 -22.01 -0.47
CA SER A 251 21.10 -21.56 0.16
C SER A 251 21.16 -20.06 0.51
N LEU A 252 22.26 -19.60 1.09
CA LEU A 252 22.44 -18.20 1.48
C LEU A 252 22.43 -17.28 0.28
N ILE A 253 23.15 -17.65 -0.79
CA ILE A 253 23.17 -16.86 -2.03
C ILE A 253 21.76 -16.76 -2.61
N ILE A 254 21.02 -17.87 -2.72
CA ILE A 254 19.65 -17.86 -3.22
C ILE A 254 18.74 -17.01 -2.34
N TYR A 255 18.81 -17.18 -1.01
CA TYR A 255 18.03 -16.43 -0.03
C TYR A 255 18.25 -14.92 -0.15
N VAL A 256 19.52 -14.49 -0.16
CA VAL A 256 19.90 -13.08 -0.24
C VAL A 256 19.51 -12.49 -1.59
N LEU A 257 19.79 -13.17 -2.71
CA LEU A 257 19.42 -12.69 -4.04
C LEU A 257 17.90 -12.54 -4.17
N TYR A 258 17.13 -13.51 -3.69
CA TYR A 258 15.67 -13.46 -3.73
C TYR A 258 15.13 -12.25 -2.95
N ILE A 259 15.63 -12.00 -1.74
CA ILE A 259 15.24 -10.83 -0.93
C ILE A 259 15.64 -9.53 -1.63
N ILE A 260 16.85 -9.43 -2.18
CA ILE A 260 17.33 -8.24 -2.90
C ILE A 260 16.44 -7.95 -4.10
N ILE A 261 16.12 -8.95 -4.93
CA ILE A 261 15.29 -8.79 -6.12
C ILE A 261 13.90 -8.26 -5.74
N TYR A 262 13.21 -8.89 -4.79
CA TYR A 262 11.88 -8.45 -4.38
C TYR A 262 11.89 -7.08 -3.71
N THR A 263 12.95 -6.77 -2.96
CA THR A 263 13.13 -5.45 -2.34
C THR A 263 13.37 -4.38 -3.40
N TRP A 264 14.18 -4.66 -4.41
CA TRP A 264 14.41 -3.76 -5.54
C TRP A 264 13.12 -3.50 -6.32
N ILE A 265 12.35 -4.53 -6.65
CA ILE A 265 11.03 -4.40 -7.30
C ILE A 265 10.13 -3.48 -6.46
N ALA A 266 10.02 -3.71 -5.15
CA ALA A 266 9.17 -2.90 -4.29
C ALA A 266 9.64 -1.44 -4.18
N VAL A 267 10.95 -1.19 -4.10
CA VAL A 267 11.52 0.18 -4.04
C VAL A 267 11.32 0.92 -5.36
N SER A 268 11.42 0.23 -6.49
CA SER A 268 11.24 0.80 -7.83
C SER A 268 9.79 1.11 -8.19
N SER A 269 8.82 0.56 -7.44
CA SER A 269 7.38 0.76 -7.67
C SER A 269 6.86 2.17 -7.41
#